data_AF-A0A2E3PGV3-F1
#
_entry.id   AF-A0A2E3PGV3-F1
#
_cell.length_a   1.000
_cell.length_b   1.000
_cell.length_c   1.000
_cell.angle_alpha   90.00
_cell.angle_beta   90.00
_cell.angle_gamma   90.00
#
_symmetry.space_group_name_H-M   'P 1'
#
loop_
_entity.id
_entity.type
_entity.pdbx_description
1 polymer ?
#
loop_
_entity_poly.entity_id
_entity_poly.type
_entity_poly.pdbx_seq_one_letter_code
_entity_poly.pdbx_strand_id
1 'polypeptide(L)'
;MTPKTIRAKGLALALLAASPAVAQTPAEGPDIQPAETTAPADDTETLAACVADRDRLALFTTDLAGRLAEAQSSCTARIEARLGPASEALTLCKEEVDQHQRTNITLNDRLLACETAPRTDPDRIAALEAEIARLNERLANAGLGAEPGYGYAGGSVWSSFVAGDELDRVQGSLPRLDISACPAALDWLADQGGADRAIRIVVWAWDGDTSQLCRRNEDGTPGLAPARPQDEAHVVIFR
;
A
#
# COMPACT_ATOMS: atom_id res chain seq x y z
N MET A 1 -28.38 -8.35 15.62
CA MET A 1 -28.35 -7.83 14.24
C MET A 1 -28.15 -9.01 13.30
N THR A 2 -29.19 -9.41 12.59
CA THR A 2 -29.21 -10.58 11.70
C THR A 2 -28.86 -10.16 10.27
N PRO A 3 -27.84 -10.74 9.62
CA PRO A 3 -27.57 -10.47 8.21
C PRO A 3 -28.55 -11.25 7.32
N LYS A 4 -29.22 -10.50 6.43
CA LYS A 4 -30.14 -11.00 5.41
C LYS A 4 -29.39 -11.81 4.34
N THR A 5 -29.89 -13.02 4.11
CA THR A 5 -29.56 -13.91 3.01
C THR A 5 -30.07 -13.33 1.69
N ILE A 6 -29.22 -13.19 0.68
CA ILE A 6 -29.65 -12.96 -0.71
C ILE A 6 -29.29 -14.20 -1.53
N ARG A 7 -30.34 -14.82 -2.06
CA ARG A 7 -30.33 -16.05 -2.85
C ARG A 7 -29.65 -15.82 -4.20
N ALA A 8 -28.63 -16.62 -4.52
CA ALA A 8 -28.16 -16.80 -5.88
C ALA A 8 -29.19 -17.66 -6.64
N LYS A 9 -29.86 -17.07 -7.64
CA LYS A 9 -30.59 -17.82 -8.67
C LYS A 9 -29.62 -18.09 -9.81
N GLY A 10 -29.36 -19.38 -10.06
CA GLY A 10 -28.59 -19.82 -11.21
C GLY A 10 -29.33 -19.58 -12.52
N LEU A 11 -28.55 -19.45 -13.60
CA LEU A 11 -28.99 -19.81 -14.94
C LEU A 11 -27.78 -20.42 -15.66
N ALA A 12 -27.86 -21.73 -15.88
CA ALA A 12 -26.98 -22.48 -16.76
C ALA A 12 -27.27 -22.07 -18.22
N LEU A 13 -26.25 -21.77 -18.99
CA LEU A 13 -26.37 -21.53 -20.43
C LEU A 13 -25.81 -22.74 -21.18
N ALA A 14 -26.71 -23.55 -21.72
CA ALA A 14 -26.38 -24.66 -22.60
C ALA A 14 -26.13 -24.13 -24.02
N LEU A 15 -24.95 -24.41 -24.58
CA LEU A 15 -24.67 -24.22 -26.01
C LEU A 15 -25.37 -25.33 -26.80
N LEU A 16 -26.36 -24.96 -27.61
CA LEU A 16 -26.85 -25.77 -28.72
C LEU A 16 -26.30 -25.18 -30.02
N ALA A 17 -25.21 -25.79 -30.51
CA ALA A 17 -24.78 -25.63 -31.89
C ALA A 17 -25.74 -26.45 -32.77
N ALA A 18 -26.65 -25.78 -33.47
CA ALA A 18 -27.46 -26.37 -34.52
C ALA A 18 -26.94 -25.88 -35.87
N SER A 19 -26.13 -26.70 -36.53
CA SER A 19 -25.79 -26.55 -37.95
C SER A 19 -27.05 -26.84 -38.80
N PRO A 20 -27.39 -26.07 -39.84
CA PRO A 20 -28.44 -26.48 -40.76
C PRO A 20 -27.88 -27.48 -41.76
N ALA A 21 -28.08 -28.77 -41.50
CA ALA A 21 -28.09 -29.78 -42.55
C ALA A 21 -29.46 -29.70 -43.25
N VAL A 22 -29.52 -29.13 -44.46
CA VAL A 22 -30.70 -29.25 -45.32
C VAL A 22 -30.65 -30.63 -45.96
N ALA A 23 -31.46 -31.54 -45.41
CA ALA A 23 -31.73 -32.85 -45.96
C ALA A 23 -32.63 -32.71 -47.20
N GLN A 24 -32.23 -33.39 -48.28
CA GLN A 24 -33.06 -33.66 -49.44
C GLN A 24 -34.13 -34.69 -49.07
N THR A 25 -35.38 -34.46 -49.46
CA THR A 25 -36.42 -35.50 -49.51
C THR A 25 -36.92 -35.65 -50.95
N PRO A 26 -36.95 -36.87 -51.51
CA PRO A 26 -37.67 -37.16 -52.74
C PRO A 26 -39.14 -37.44 -52.40
N ALA A 27 -40.08 -36.91 -53.18
CA ALA A 27 -41.48 -37.28 -53.09
C ALA A 27 -41.93 -37.90 -54.41
N GLU A 28 -42.36 -39.16 -54.32
CA GLU A 28 -43.05 -39.95 -55.34
C GLU A 28 -44.39 -39.30 -55.75
N GLY A 29 -44.84 -39.62 -56.96
CA GLY A 29 -45.87 -38.91 -57.73
C GLY A 29 -47.32 -39.05 -57.26
N PRO A 30 -48.23 -38.48 -58.05
CA PRO A 30 -49.37 -39.26 -58.50
C PRO A 30 -49.60 -39.23 -60.02
N ASP A 31 -50.25 -40.29 -60.50
CA ASP A 31 -50.79 -40.51 -61.85
C ASP A 31 -51.49 -39.30 -62.47
N ILE A 32 -51.15 -38.97 -63.72
CA ILE A 32 -51.97 -38.14 -64.61
C ILE A 32 -51.95 -38.74 -66.04
N GLN A 33 -53.13 -39.10 -66.53
CA GLN A 33 -53.43 -39.51 -67.92
C GLN A 33 -53.19 -38.38 -68.94
N PRO A 34 -53.03 -38.68 -70.24
CA PRO A 34 -52.58 -37.70 -71.23
C PRO A 34 -53.73 -36.75 -71.61
N ALA A 35 -53.60 -35.48 -71.23
CA ALA A 35 -54.47 -34.40 -71.70
C ALA A 35 -53.79 -33.65 -72.85
N GLU A 36 -54.63 -33.22 -73.78
CA GLU A 36 -54.36 -32.73 -75.12
C GLU A 36 -53.29 -31.64 -75.23
N THR A 37 -52.52 -31.76 -76.31
CA THR A 37 -51.54 -30.81 -76.81
C THR A 37 -52.22 -29.48 -77.19
N THR A 38 -52.25 -28.53 -76.26
CA THR A 38 -52.41 -27.11 -76.60
C THR A 38 -51.09 -26.54 -77.11
N ALA A 39 -51.17 -25.79 -78.22
CA ALA A 39 -50.08 -25.15 -78.96
C ALA A 39 -49.08 -24.38 -78.07
N PRO A 40 -47.81 -24.22 -78.52
CA PRO A 40 -46.76 -23.61 -77.70
C PRO A 40 -47.13 -22.15 -77.43
N ALA A 41 -47.40 -21.82 -76.17
CA ALA A 41 -47.29 -20.45 -75.71
C ALA A 41 -45.82 -20.05 -75.86
N ASP A 42 -45.58 -18.76 -76.10
CA ASP A 42 -44.25 -18.22 -76.35
C ASP A 42 -43.37 -18.34 -75.08
N ASP A 43 -42.80 -19.53 -74.87
CA ASP A 43 -42.09 -19.95 -73.66
C ASP A 43 -40.82 -19.12 -73.39
N THR A 44 -40.39 -18.32 -74.37
CA THR A 44 -39.17 -17.52 -74.26
C THR A 44 -39.34 -16.30 -73.36
N GLU A 45 -40.52 -15.67 -73.33
CA GLU A 45 -40.77 -14.46 -72.55
C GLU A 45 -41.02 -14.79 -71.06
N THR A 46 -41.68 -15.92 -70.77
CA THR A 46 -41.85 -16.48 -69.42
C THR A 46 -40.56 -17.02 -68.83
N LEU A 47 -39.68 -17.63 -69.64
CA LEU A 47 -38.36 -18.08 -69.19
C LEU A 47 -37.44 -16.90 -68.86
N ALA A 48 -37.47 -15.83 -69.67
CA ALA A 48 -36.68 -14.62 -69.42
C ALA A 48 -37.10 -13.91 -68.11
N ALA A 49 -38.40 -13.83 -67.83
CA ALA A 49 -38.92 -13.30 -66.57
C ALA A 49 -38.45 -14.14 -65.36
N CYS A 50 -38.49 -15.47 -65.48
CA CYS A 50 -38.04 -16.38 -64.44
C CYS A 50 -36.52 -16.23 -64.14
N VAL A 51 -35.69 -16.08 -65.17
CA VAL A 51 -34.25 -15.83 -65.01
C VAL A 51 -33.99 -14.49 -64.34
N ALA A 52 -34.71 -13.43 -64.74
CA ALA A 52 -34.58 -12.11 -64.13
C ALA A 52 -34.98 -12.12 -62.64
N ASP A 53 -36.03 -12.85 -62.27
CA ASP A 53 -36.44 -12.99 -60.87
C ASP A 53 -35.46 -13.85 -60.05
N ARG A 54 -34.86 -14.89 -60.65
CA ARG A 54 -33.79 -15.66 -60.03
C ARG A 54 -32.56 -14.78 -59.73
N ASP A 55 -32.17 -13.94 -60.67
CA ASP A 55 -31.01 -13.08 -60.52
C ASP A 55 -31.28 -11.95 -59.49
N ARG A 56 -32.50 -11.41 -59.45
CA ARG A 56 -32.94 -10.51 -58.37
C ARG A 56 -32.92 -11.18 -56.99
N LEU A 57 -33.39 -12.42 -56.91
CA LEU A 57 -33.36 -13.19 -55.67
C LEU A 57 -31.92 -13.46 -55.23
N ALA A 58 -31.01 -13.76 -56.16
CA ALA A 58 -29.59 -13.96 -55.88
C ALA A 58 -28.91 -12.68 -55.38
N LEU A 59 -29.24 -11.52 -55.95
CA LEU A 59 -28.75 -10.23 -55.47
C LEU A 59 -29.29 -9.90 -54.08
N PHE A 60 -30.58 -10.16 -53.84
CA PHE A 60 -31.20 -9.94 -52.54
C PHE A 60 -30.60 -10.84 -51.45
N THR A 61 -30.37 -12.12 -51.74
CA THR A 61 -29.75 -13.04 -50.77
C THR A 61 -28.29 -12.67 -50.48
N THR A 62 -27.57 -12.15 -51.47
CA THR A 62 -26.19 -11.66 -51.29
C THR A 62 -26.16 -10.39 -50.42
N ASP A 63 -27.04 -9.41 -50.66
CA ASP A 63 -27.17 -8.21 -49.82
C ASP A 63 -27.58 -8.58 -48.38
N LEU A 64 -28.55 -9.49 -48.23
CA LEU A 64 -28.98 -9.97 -46.92
C LEU A 64 -27.84 -10.68 -46.17
N ALA A 65 -27.07 -11.52 -46.86
CA ALA A 65 -25.91 -12.20 -46.27
C ALA A 65 -24.83 -11.19 -45.83
N GLY A 66 -24.58 -10.16 -46.63
CA GLY A 66 -23.66 -9.07 -46.28
C GLY A 66 -24.09 -8.33 -45.02
N ARG A 67 -25.35 -7.91 -44.95
CA ARG A 67 -25.92 -7.22 -43.77
C ARG A 67 -25.90 -8.10 -42.53
N LEU A 68 -26.13 -9.40 -42.67
CA LEU A 68 -26.12 -10.34 -41.55
C LEU A 68 -24.70 -10.56 -41.00
N ALA A 69 -23.69 -10.64 -41.89
CA ALA A 69 -22.29 -10.71 -41.50
C ALA A 69 -21.83 -9.43 -40.78
N GLU A 70 -22.26 -8.25 -41.25
CA GLU A 70 -21.97 -6.97 -40.62
C GLU A 70 -22.66 -6.80 -39.26
N ALA A 71 -23.91 -7.26 -39.14
CA ALA A 71 -24.62 -7.29 -37.87
C ALA A 71 -23.95 -8.23 -36.86
N GLN A 72 -23.49 -9.41 -37.31
CA GLN A 72 -22.73 -10.34 -36.48
C GLN A 72 -21.40 -9.75 -36.01
N SER A 73 -20.61 -9.16 -36.91
CA SER A 73 -19.32 -8.56 -36.55
C SER A 73 -19.50 -7.39 -35.57
N SER A 74 -20.51 -6.55 -35.78
CA SER A 74 -20.87 -5.45 -34.88
C SER A 74 -21.31 -5.95 -33.50
N CYS A 75 -22.09 -7.04 -33.44
CA CYS A 75 -22.51 -7.64 -32.19
C CYS A 75 -21.32 -8.22 -31.41
N THR A 76 -20.45 -8.97 -32.08
CA THR A 76 -19.22 -9.53 -31.49
C THR A 76 -18.31 -8.43 -30.95
N ALA A 77 -18.06 -7.37 -31.75
CA ALA A 77 -17.24 -6.24 -31.31
C ALA A 77 -17.83 -5.52 -30.08
N ARG A 78 -19.16 -5.38 -29.99
CA ARG A 78 -19.83 -4.79 -28.80
C ARG A 78 -19.73 -5.69 -27.57
N ILE A 79 -19.78 -7.01 -27.76
CA ILE A 79 -19.64 -7.98 -26.67
C ILE A 79 -18.19 -7.97 -26.16
N GLU A 80 -17.20 -8.02 -27.05
CA GLU A 80 -15.77 -7.95 -26.69
C GLU A 80 -15.42 -6.63 -25.99
N ALA A 81 -15.91 -5.49 -26.51
CA ALA A 81 -15.68 -4.18 -25.89
C ALA A 81 -16.27 -4.06 -24.47
N ARG A 82 -17.33 -4.82 -24.15
CA ARG A 82 -17.95 -4.82 -22.81
C ARG A 82 -17.38 -5.87 -21.86
N LEU A 83 -17.09 -7.06 -22.37
CA LEU A 83 -16.63 -8.19 -21.55
C LEU A 83 -15.11 -8.26 -21.41
N GLY A 84 -14.35 -7.76 -22.39
CA GLY A 84 -12.89 -7.69 -22.35
C GLY A 84 -12.38 -7.00 -21.08
N PRO A 85 -12.79 -5.76 -20.80
CA PRO A 85 -12.38 -5.03 -19.59
C PRO A 85 -12.80 -5.73 -18.28
N ALA A 86 -13.98 -6.37 -18.26
CA ALA A 86 -14.46 -7.11 -17.09
C ALA A 86 -13.65 -8.40 -16.85
N SER A 87 -13.24 -9.10 -17.91
CA SER A 87 -12.40 -10.29 -17.83
C SER A 87 -10.97 -9.97 -17.36
N GLU A 88 -10.43 -8.84 -17.81
CA GLU A 88 -9.13 -8.33 -17.39
C GLU A 88 -9.17 -7.90 -15.91
N ALA A 89 -10.19 -7.14 -15.50
CA ALA A 89 -10.40 -6.76 -14.10
C ALA A 89 -10.56 -7.97 -13.16
N LEU A 90 -11.25 -9.03 -13.62
CA LEU A 90 -11.41 -10.26 -12.84
C LEU A 90 -10.09 -11.05 -12.72
N THR A 91 -9.25 -11.00 -13.76
CA THR A 91 -7.90 -11.60 -13.73
C THR A 91 -7.01 -10.85 -12.74
N LEU A 92 -6.99 -9.52 -12.78
CA LEU A 92 -6.25 -8.70 -11.82
C LEU A 92 -6.73 -8.92 -10.38
N CYS A 93 -8.05 -8.95 -10.14
CA CYS A 93 -8.60 -9.27 -8.82
C CYS A 93 -8.14 -10.65 -8.33
N LYS A 94 -8.07 -11.65 -9.22
CA LYS A 94 -7.62 -13.00 -8.86
C LYS A 94 -6.14 -13.01 -8.50
N GLU A 95 -5.30 -12.32 -9.27
CA GLU A 95 -3.87 -12.19 -8.97
C GLU A 95 -3.62 -11.49 -7.63
N GLU A 96 -4.40 -10.44 -7.32
CA GLU A 96 -4.34 -9.72 -6.05
C GLU A 96 -4.75 -10.61 -4.86
N VAL A 97 -5.83 -11.39 -5.00
CA VAL A 97 -6.24 -12.38 -3.99
C VAL A 97 -5.15 -13.43 -3.77
N ASP A 98 -4.55 -13.97 -4.84
CA ASP A 98 -3.48 -14.96 -4.76
C ASP A 98 -2.21 -14.37 -4.10
N GLN A 99 -1.92 -13.08 -4.35
CA GLN A 99 -0.84 -12.36 -3.66
C GLN A 99 -1.13 -12.18 -2.16
N HIS A 100 -2.36 -11.79 -1.80
CA HIS A 100 -2.76 -11.65 -0.41
C HIS A 100 -2.71 -12.97 0.35
N GLN A 101 -3.13 -14.08 -0.26
CA GLN A 101 -3.02 -15.41 0.34
C GLN A 101 -1.57 -15.79 0.63
N ARG A 102 -0.65 -15.60 -0.32
CA ARG A 102 0.79 -15.85 -0.11
C ARG A 102 1.38 -15.00 1.00
N THR A 103 0.98 -13.73 1.06
CA THR A 103 1.41 -12.80 2.12
C THR A 103 0.91 -13.25 3.49
N ASN A 104 -0.35 -13.69 3.57
CA ASN A 104 -0.95 -14.17 4.83
C ASN A 104 -0.26 -15.43 5.35
N ILE A 105 0.04 -16.40 4.47
CA ILE A 105 0.83 -17.59 4.83
C ILE A 105 2.19 -17.18 5.40
N THR A 106 2.90 -16.29 4.72
CA THR A 106 4.21 -15.80 5.17
C THR A 106 4.14 -15.09 6.53
N LEU A 107 3.09 -14.31 6.77
CA LEU A 107 2.87 -13.64 8.06
C LEU A 107 2.59 -14.64 9.18
N ASN A 108 1.77 -15.66 8.94
CA ASN A 108 1.51 -16.71 9.92
C ASN A 108 2.79 -17.49 10.25
N ASP A 109 3.62 -17.81 9.25
CA ASP A 109 4.90 -18.48 9.48
C ASP A 109 5.85 -17.61 10.33
N ARG A 110 5.88 -16.29 10.09
CA ARG A 110 6.67 -15.35 10.89
C ARG A 110 6.14 -15.20 12.31
N LEU A 111 4.82 -15.15 12.50
CA LEU A 111 4.21 -15.11 13.82
C LEU A 111 4.51 -16.38 14.61
N LEU A 112 4.37 -17.55 13.97
CA LEU A 112 4.74 -18.82 14.59
C LEU A 112 6.23 -18.86 14.93
N ALA A 113 7.10 -18.36 14.06
CA ALA A 113 8.52 -18.23 14.35
C ALA A 113 8.81 -17.28 15.53
N CYS A 114 8.05 -16.19 15.69
CA CYS A 114 8.16 -15.30 16.85
C CYS A 114 7.62 -15.94 18.15
N GLU A 115 6.56 -16.73 18.07
CA GLU A 115 5.98 -17.44 19.22
C GLU A 115 6.85 -18.62 19.68
N THR A 116 7.49 -19.29 18.73
CA THR A 116 8.36 -20.45 18.97
C THR A 116 9.84 -20.08 19.08
N ALA A 117 10.20 -18.82 18.81
CA ALA A 117 11.53 -18.31 19.08
C ALA A 117 11.86 -18.58 20.55
N PRO A 118 13.07 -19.07 20.86
CA PRO A 118 13.50 -19.24 22.23
C PRO A 118 13.31 -17.91 22.95
N ARG A 119 12.35 -17.85 23.89
CA ARG A 119 12.29 -16.75 24.84
C ARG A 119 13.65 -16.71 25.50
N THR A 120 14.28 -15.53 25.48
CA THR A 120 15.61 -15.30 26.03
C THR A 120 15.73 -16.05 27.35
N ASP A 121 16.67 -17.00 27.39
CA ASP A 121 16.84 -17.92 28.50
C ASP A 121 16.91 -17.13 29.82
N PRO A 122 15.96 -17.33 30.76
CA PRO A 122 15.93 -16.58 32.00
C PRO A 122 17.23 -16.73 32.80
N ASP A 123 17.93 -17.86 32.66
CA ASP A 123 19.23 -18.08 33.31
C ASP A 123 20.32 -17.22 32.67
N ARG A 124 20.24 -16.97 31.36
CA ARG A 124 21.14 -16.05 30.66
C ARG A 124 20.88 -14.59 31.03
N ILE A 125 19.61 -14.22 31.25
CA ILE A 125 19.27 -12.88 31.77
C ILE A 125 19.84 -12.71 33.17
N ALA A 126 19.61 -13.67 34.08
CA ALA A 126 20.14 -13.63 35.44
C ALA A 126 21.69 -13.57 35.46
N ALA A 127 22.36 -14.31 34.57
CA ALA A 127 23.81 -14.26 34.43
C ALA A 127 24.32 -12.89 33.95
N LEU A 128 23.61 -12.25 33.00
CA LEU A 128 23.95 -10.91 32.51
C LEU A 128 23.71 -9.84 33.58
N GLU A 129 22.62 -9.93 34.34
CA GLU A 129 22.33 -9.03 35.45
C GLU A 129 23.38 -9.14 36.56
N ALA A 130 23.83 -10.37 36.87
CA ALA A 130 24.92 -10.60 37.82
C ALA A 130 26.25 -10.01 37.33
N GLU A 131 26.56 -10.14 36.04
CA GLU A 131 27.77 -9.53 35.47
C GLU A 131 27.69 -8.00 35.45
N ILE A 132 26.52 -7.40 35.19
CA ILE A 132 26.29 -5.96 35.32
C ILE A 132 26.52 -5.51 36.76
N ALA A 133 25.97 -6.22 37.75
CA ALA A 133 26.18 -5.89 39.16
C ALA A 133 27.66 -5.94 39.55
N ARG A 134 28.38 -6.97 39.10
CA ARG A 134 29.82 -7.12 39.32
C ARG A 134 30.64 -6.03 38.62
N LEU A 135 30.26 -5.63 37.41
CA LEU A 135 30.92 -4.53 36.69
C LEU A 135 30.67 -3.19 37.40
N ASN A 136 29.45 -2.93 37.86
CA ASN A 136 29.10 -1.74 38.62
C ASN A 136 29.86 -1.67 39.96
N GLU A 137 29.99 -2.79 40.67
CA GLU A 137 30.79 -2.88 41.89
C GLU A 137 32.28 -2.61 41.63
N ARG A 138 32.83 -3.14 40.53
CA ARG A 138 34.21 -2.85 40.11
C ARG A 138 34.41 -1.37 39.76
N LEU A 139 33.44 -0.74 39.11
CA LEU A 139 33.49 0.69 38.79
C LEU A 139 33.43 1.54 40.06
N ALA A 140 32.49 1.25 40.97
CA ALA A 140 32.39 1.93 42.25
C ALA A 140 33.68 1.81 43.09
N ASN A 141 34.27 0.61 43.15
CA ASN A 141 35.53 0.36 43.86
C ASN A 141 36.75 1.01 43.20
N ALA A 142 36.69 1.31 41.89
CA ALA A 142 37.71 2.07 41.19
C ALA A 142 37.59 3.60 41.43
N GLY A 143 36.67 4.04 42.30
CA GLY A 143 36.35 5.46 42.48
C GLY A 143 35.60 6.06 41.30
N LEU A 144 35.25 5.25 40.31
CA LEU A 144 34.34 5.59 39.22
C LEU A 144 32.91 5.31 39.70
N GLY A 145 32.51 5.99 40.78
CA GLY A 145 31.11 6.05 41.15
C GLY A 145 30.32 6.72 40.02
N ALA A 146 29.02 6.45 39.94
CA ALA A 146 28.12 7.29 39.16
C ALA A 146 28.20 8.72 39.71
N GLU A 147 29.11 9.53 39.16
CA GLU A 147 28.99 10.97 39.26
C GLU A 147 27.58 11.32 38.79
N PRO A 148 26.88 12.31 39.40
CA PRO A 148 25.65 12.85 38.84
C PRO A 148 25.99 13.42 37.46
N GLY A 149 25.93 12.54 36.47
CA GLY A 149 26.56 12.75 35.18
C GLY A 149 25.60 13.55 34.36
N TYR A 150 25.95 14.80 34.10
CA TYR A 150 25.26 15.51 33.05
C TYR A 150 25.50 14.81 31.71
N GLY A 151 24.52 14.90 30.82
CA GLY A 151 24.61 14.34 29.48
C GLY A 151 23.85 15.19 28.47
N TYR A 152 24.25 15.08 27.20
CA TYR A 152 23.52 15.69 26.10
C TYR A 152 22.18 14.97 25.88
N ALA A 153 21.07 15.71 25.81
CA ALA A 153 19.83 15.17 25.26
C ALA A 153 20.07 14.74 23.81
N GLY A 154 19.67 13.51 23.47
CA GLY A 154 19.98 12.92 22.16
C GLY A 154 21.42 12.42 21.99
N GLY A 155 22.24 12.38 23.05
CA GLY A 155 23.51 11.65 23.10
C GLY A 155 24.72 12.32 22.44
N SER A 156 24.58 13.53 21.86
CA SER A 156 25.71 14.24 21.24
C SER A 156 25.59 15.77 21.35
N VAL A 157 26.70 16.48 21.15
CA VAL A 157 26.76 17.96 21.13
C VAL A 157 25.78 18.54 20.09
N TRP A 158 25.73 17.94 18.90
CA TRP A 158 24.91 18.42 17.78
C TRP A 158 23.41 18.16 17.97
N SER A 159 23.06 17.03 18.56
CA SER A 159 21.66 16.68 18.80
C SER A 159 21.05 17.39 20.02
N SER A 160 21.89 17.94 20.89
CA SER A 160 21.44 18.69 22.07
C SER A 160 21.33 20.19 21.84
N PHE A 161 22.01 20.75 20.83
CA PHE A 161 21.96 22.19 20.54
C PHE A 161 20.75 22.51 19.67
N VAL A 162 19.71 23.09 20.28
CA VAL A 162 18.42 23.29 19.62
C VAL A 162 17.86 24.68 19.88
N ALA A 163 17.09 25.15 18.90
CA ALA A 163 16.28 26.35 19.02
C ALA A 163 15.10 26.13 19.99
N GLY A 164 14.60 27.22 20.58
CA GLY A 164 13.51 27.20 21.55
C GLY A 164 12.20 26.64 21.01
N ASP A 165 11.93 26.79 19.72
CA ASP A 165 10.75 26.21 19.03
C ASP A 165 10.86 24.69 18.82
N GLU A 166 12.06 24.13 18.84
CA GLU A 166 12.30 22.68 18.79
C GLU A 166 12.53 22.05 20.18
N LEU A 167 12.56 22.87 21.24
CA LEU A 167 12.90 22.45 22.60
C LEU A 167 11.99 21.32 23.09
N ASP A 168 10.68 21.44 22.92
CA ASP A 168 9.71 20.42 23.37
C ASP A 168 9.88 19.08 22.65
N ARG A 169 10.31 19.11 21.38
CA ARG A 169 10.55 17.90 20.58
C ARG A 169 11.76 17.12 21.09
N VAL A 170 12.83 17.81 21.47
CA VAL A 170 14.09 17.20 21.93
C VAL A 170 14.08 16.91 23.43
N GLN A 171 13.47 17.78 24.23
CA GLN A 171 13.23 17.52 25.64
C GLN A 171 12.25 16.35 25.83
N GLY A 172 11.16 16.31 25.04
CA GLY A 172 10.17 15.24 25.11
C GLY A 172 9.70 14.96 26.54
N SER A 173 9.92 13.73 27.02
CA SER A 173 9.62 13.30 28.39
C SER A 173 10.83 13.27 29.32
N LEU A 174 11.98 13.82 28.89
CA LEU A 174 13.19 13.85 29.71
C LEU A 174 12.99 14.81 30.90
N PRO A 175 13.68 14.57 32.04
CA PRO A 175 13.68 15.51 33.15
C PRO A 175 14.20 16.89 32.74
N ARG A 176 13.48 17.94 33.13
CA ARG A 176 13.90 19.33 32.90
C ARG A 176 15.01 19.71 33.86
N LEU A 177 16.00 20.45 33.37
CA LEU A 177 17.10 20.94 34.18
C LEU A 177 16.63 22.16 35.00
N ASP A 178 16.58 22.03 36.31
CA ASP A 178 16.23 23.14 37.20
C ASP A 178 17.29 24.26 37.14
N ILE A 179 16.86 25.53 37.28
CA ILE A 179 17.77 26.68 37.29
C ILE A 179 18.88 26.57 38.34
N SER A 180 18.64 25.90 39.48
CA SER A 180 19.64 25.69 40.54
C SER A 180 20.80 24.78 40.09
N ALA A 181 20.56 23.90 39.13
CA ALA A 181 21.56 23.00 38.55
C ALA A 181 22.38 23.63 37.41
N CYS A 182 21.98 24.81 36.92
CA CYS A 182 22.67 25.45 35.80
C CYS A 182 24.18 25.63 36.01
N PRO A 183 24.70 26.14 37.14
CA PRO A 183 26.14 26.38 37.30
C PRO A 183 26.96 25.12 37.04
N ALA A 184 26.54 24.01 37.62
CA ALA A 184 27.21 22.72 37.47
C ALA A 184 27.07 22.14 36.04
N ALA A 185 25.93 22.36 35.37
CA ALA A 185 25.77 21.98 33.96
C ALA A 185 26.67 22.80 33.03
N LEU A 186 26.90 24.08 33.32
CA LEU A 186 27.83 24.94 32.57
C LEU A 186 29.30 24.54 32.81
N ASP A 187 29.67 24.19 34.04
CA ASP A 187 31.00 23.64 34.36
C ASP A 187 31.23 22.34 33.58
N TRP A 188 30.27 21.40 33.66
CA TRP A 188 30.34 20.15 32.91
C TRP A 188 30.47 20.36 31.40
N LEU A 189 29.67 21.27 30.83
CA LEU A 189 29.70 21.58 29.39
C LEU A 189 31.04 22.18 28.98
N ALA A 190 31.67 23.00 29.83
CA ALA A 190 33.00 23.55 29.61
C ALA A 190 34.09 22.44 29.67
N ASP A 191 33.97 21.51 30.61
CA ASP A 191 34.90 20.39 30.77
C ASP A 191 34.84 19.37 29.62
N GLN A 192 33.70 19.26 28.92
CA GLN A 192 33.57 18.39 27.75
C GLN A 192 34.47 18.81 26.57
N GLY A 193 35.12 19.98 26.62
CA GLY A 193 36.23 20.33 25.73
C GLY A 193 35.92 20.21 24.24
N GLY A 194 34.67 20.47 23.83
CA GLY A 194 34.17 20.23 22.48
C GLY A 194 34.92 20.99 21.39
N ALA A 195 35.80 20.25 20.70
CA ALA A 195 36.62 20.64 19.57
C ALA A 195 35.84 21.16 18.34
N ASP A 196 36.42 22.16 17.66
CA ASP A 196 36.30 22.44 16.21
C ASP A 196 35.07 23.14 15.58
N ARG A 197 34.15 23.79 16.31
CA ARG A 197 33.37 24.95 15.77
C ARG A 197 32.56 25.68 16.84
N ALA A 198 32.31 26.97 16.58
CA ALA A 198 31.71 27.98 17.45
C ALA A 198 30.25 27.71 17.88
N ILE A 199 30.02 26.71 18.73
CA ILE A 199 28.74 26.53 19.42
C ILE A 199 28.87 27.17 20.81
N ARG A 200 27.88 27.97 21.20
CA ARG A 200 27.93 28.79 22.41
C ARG A 200 27.71 27.92 23.65
N ILE A 201 28.48 28.15 24.72
CA ILE A 201 28.28 27.51 26.04
C ILE A 201 27.04 28.14 26.69
N VAL A 202 25.87 27.66 26.29
CA VAL A 202 24.55 28.09 26.77
C VAL A 202 23.71 26.83 26.96
N VAL A 203 22.97 26.75 28.05
CA VAL A 203 22.16 25.60 28.44
C VAL A 203 20.71 26.03 28.64
N TRP A 204 19.78 25.19 28.20
CA TRP A 204 18.37 25.31 28.54
C TRP A 204 18.13 24.93 30.01
N ALA A 205 17.55 25.84 30.78
CA ALA A 205 17.16 25.61 32.17
C ALA A 205 15.69 26.01 32.38
N TRP A 206 15.06 25.49 33.44
CA TRP A 206 13.65 25.72 33.72
C TRP A 206 13.44 26.27 35.12
N ASP A 207 12.67 27.35 35.19
CA ASP A 207 12.07 27.88 36.41
C ASP A 207 10.60 27.48 36.42
N GLY A 208 10.32 26.34 37.07
CA GLY A 208 9.04 25.65 36.95
C GLY A 208 8.74 25.22 35.51
N ASP A 209 7.73 25.83 34.90
CA ASP A 209 7.34 25.58 33.51
C ASP A 209 7.97 26.56 32.50
N THR A 210 8.71 27.56 32.98
CA THR A 210 9.27 28.61 32.12
C THR A 210 10.70 28.26 31.71
N SER A 211 10.97 28.17 30.41
CA SER A 211 12.32 27.99 29.90
C SER A 211 13.13 29.29 29.97
N GLN A 212 14.40 29.15 30.34
CA GLN A 212 15.38 30.21 30.48
C GLN A 212 16.67 29.76 29.78
N LEU A 213 17.41 30.73 29.26
CA LEU A 213 18.78 30.50 28.78
C LEU A 213 19.74 30.73 29.93
N CYS A 214 20.52 29.70 30.23
CA CYS A 214 21.58 29.82 31.20
C CYS A 214 22.95 29.86 30.53
N ARG A 215 23.75 30.88 30.85
CA ARG A 215 25.07 31.11 30.26
C ARG A 215 25.99 31.79 31.26
N ARG A 216 27.29 31.83 30.98
CA ARG A 216 28.21 32.68 31.76
C ARG A 216 28.16 34.13 31.27
N ASN A 217 28.11 35.06 32.20
CA ASN A 217 28.31 36.49 31.95
C ASN A 217 29.80 36.78 31.69
N GLU A 218 30.11 38.02 31.32
CA GLU A 218 31.50 38.47 31.08
C GLU A 218 32.41 38.33 32.31
N ASP A 219 31.84 38.37 33.50
CA ASP A 219 32.53 38.16 34.78
C ASP A 219 32.71 36.68 35.17
N GLY A 220 32.27 35.74 34.31
CA GLY A 220 32.35 34.30 34.52
C GLY A 220 31.24 33.71 35.39
N THR A 221 30.35 34.54 35.95
CA THR A 221 29.23 34.08 36.78
C THR A 221 28.09 33.49 35.93
N PRO A 222 27.37 32.47 36.42
CA PRO A 222 26.14 32.00 35.77
C PRO A 222 25.07 33.09 35.77
N GLY A 223 24.50 33.36 34.60
CA GLY A 223 23.40 34.29 34.38
C GLY A 223 22.25 33.62 33.65
N LEU A 224 21.02 33.97 34.05
CA LEU A 224 19.79 33.55 33.40
C LEU A 224 19.27 34.70 32.52
N ALA A 225 18.78 34.36 31.33
CA ALA A 225 18.09 35.27 30.45
C ALA A 225 16.77 34.66 29.97
N PRO A 226 15.70 35.45 29.83
CA PRO A 226 14.44 34.97 29.27
C PRO A 226 14.66 34.35 27.89
N ALA A 227 14.09 33.17 27.68
CA ALA A 227 14.17 32.46 26.42
C ALA A 227 13.30 33.09 25.32
N ARG A 228 13.80 33.10 24.08
CA ARG A 228 13.00 33.39 22.89
C ARG A 228 12.97 32.17 21.97
N PRO A 229 11.93 32.00 21.12
CA PRO A 229 11.80 30.83 20.25
C PRO A 229 13.00 30.58 19.33
N GLN A 230 13.66 31.65 18.88
CA GLN A 230 14.82 31.60 18.00
C GLN A 230 16.17 31.44 18.71
N ASP A 231 16.20 31.48 20.05
CA ASP A 231 17.45 31.31 20.77
C ASP A 231 17.84 29.84 20.77
N GLU A 232 19.14 29.57 20.66
CA GLU A 232 19.70 28.22 20.60
C GLU A 232 20.58 27.96 21.82
N ALA A 233 20.39 26.79 22.43
CA ALA A 233 21.17 26.35 23.57
C ALA A 233 21.21 24.81 23.66
N HIS A 234 22.12 24.29 24.47
CA HIS A 234 22.23 22.86 24.74
C HIS A 234 21.14 22.41 25.71
N VAL A 235 20.45 21.32 25.38
CA VAL A 235 19.61 20.58 26.32
C VAL A 235 20.49 19.58 27.05
N VAL A 236 20.73 19.84 28.34
CA VAL A 236 21.54 19.00 29.23
C VAL A 236 20.61 18.31 30.22
N ILE A 237 20.79 17.00 30.40
CA ILE A 237 19.99 16.17 31.30
C ILE A 237 20.85 15.56 32.39
N PHE A 238 20.24 15.29 33.54
CA PHE A 238 20.81 14.40 34.55
C PHE A 238 20.72 12.94 34.08
N ARG A 239 21.79 12.17 34.26
CA ARG A 239 21.84 10.72 34.05
C ARG A 239 21.73 9.95 35.35
#